data_AF-X1RFD3-F1
#
_entry.id   AF-X1RFD3-F1
#
_cell.length_a   1.000
_cell.length_b   1.000
_cell.length_c   1.000
_cell.angle_alpha   90.00
_cell.angle_beta   90.00
_cell.angle_gamma   90.00
#
_symmetry.space_group_name_H-M   'P 1'
#
loop_
_entity.id
_entity.type
_entity.pdbx_description
1 polymer ?
#
loop_
_entity_poly.entity_id
_entity_poly.type
_entity_poly.pdbx_seq_one_letter_code
_entity_poly.pdbx_strand_id
1 'polypeptide(L)' 'MLKEFKDFAFKGNMVDLAVGVIIGGAFGKVITSIVNDLIMPLVGLLIGKVKFNDLFISLNGTHYDTLKDAAA' A
#
# COMPACT_ATOMS: atom_id res chain seq x y z
N MET A 1 -20.23 29.60 -18.94
CA MET A 1 -19.23 28.60 -18.53
C MET A 1 -19.53 27.95 -17.18
N LEU A 2 -19.62 28.71 -16.08
CA LEU A 2 -19.91 28.14 -14.74
C LEU A 2 -21.27 27.43 -14.65
N LYS A 3 -22.28 27.94 -15.36
CA LYS A 3 -23.61 27.34 -15.42
C LYS A 3 -23.62 26.05 -16.25
N GLU A 4 -23.00 26.04 -17.43
CA GLU A 4 -22.89 24.80 -18.23
C GLU A 4 -21.99 23.76 -17.56
N PHE A 5 -20.93 24.16 -16.84
CA PHE A 5 -20.10 23.25 -16.06
C PHE A 5 -20.89 22.64 -14.90
N LYS A 6 -21.72 23.44 -14.22
CA LYS A 6 -22.62 22.96 -13.18
C LYS A 6 -23.58 21.91 -13.75
N ASP A 7 -24.26 22.21 -14.85
CA ASP A 7 -25.19 21.29 -15.48
C ASP A 7 -24.50 20.02 -16.02
N PHE A 8 -23.25 20.13 -16.47
CA PHE A 8 -22.41 19.01 -16.87
C PHE A 8 -21.98 18.14 -15.67
N ALA A 9 -21.57 18.77 -14.56
CA ALA A 9 -21.14 18.09 -13.35
C ALA A 9 -22.29 17.40 -12.61
N PHE A 10 -23.52 17.91 -12.73
CA PHE A 10 -24.72 17.26 -12.18
C PHE A 10 -25.29 16.16 -13.09
N LYS A 11 -24.66 15.85 -14.23
CA LYS A 11 -25.02 14.65 -14.99
C LYS A 11 -24.67 13.42 -14.17
N GLY A 12 -25.67 12.60 -13.86
CA GLY A 12 -25.51 11.39 -13.01
C GLY A 12 -24.33 10.50 -13.43
N ASN A 13 -24.18 10.22 -14.73
CA ASN A 13 -23.08 9.39 -15.25
C ASN A 13 -21.67 9.93 -14.90
N MET A 14 -21.50 11.25 -14.77
CA MET A 14 -20.20 11.82 -14.43
C MET A 14 -19.95 11.83 -12.92
N VAL A 15 -20.99 12.09 -12.12
CA VAL A 15 -20.90 12.03 -10.65
C VAL A 15 -20.58 10.61 -10.21
N ASP A 16 -21.28 9.61 -10.76
CA ASP A 16 -21.08 8.20 -10.42
C ASP A 16 -19.67 7.73 -10.82
N LEU A 17 -19.17 8.17 -11.97
CA LEU A 17 -17.79 7.92 -12.41
C LEU A 17 -16.78 8.55 -11.45
N ALA A 18 -16.97 9.81 -11.06
CA ALA A 18 -16.09 10.52 -10.14
C ALA A 18 -16.05 9.84 -8.76
N VAL A 19 -17.21 9.44 -8.24
CA VAL A 19 -17.32 8.69 -6.98
C VAL A 19 -16.60 7.34 -7.09
N GLY A 20 -16.79 6.61 -8.19
CA GLY A 20 -16.12 5.34 -8.44
C GLY A 20 -14.59 5.45 -8.46
N VAL A 21 -14.04 6.50 -9.09
CA VAL A 21 -12.58 6.73 -9.14
C VAL A 21 -12.03 7.11 -7.76
N ILE A 22 -12.72 7.97 -7.02
CA ILE A 22 -12.30 8.38 -5.66
C ILE A 22 -12.30 7.19 -4.71
N ILE A 23 -13.38 6.39 -4.71
CA ILE A 23 -13.47 5.18 -3.89
C ILE A 23 -12.40 4.16 -4.33
N GLY A 24 -12.24 3.92 -5.63
CA GLY A 24 -11.23 2.99 -6.15
C GLY A 24 -9.81 3.37 -5.72
N GLY A 25 -9.46 4.66 -5.81
CA GLY A 25 -8.15 5.16 -5.38
C GLY A 25 -7.92 5.11 -3.87
N ALA A 26 -8.94 5.43 -3.07
CA ALA A 26 -8.84 5.41 -1.61
C ALA A 26 -8.81 3.97 -1.05
N PHE A 27 -9.64 3.08 -1.60
CA PHE A 27 -9.78 1.70 -1.13
C PHE A 27 -8.54 0.85 -1.46
N GLY A 28 -7.80 1.20 -2.51
CA GLY A 28 -6.50 0.59 -2.82
C GLY A 28 -5.52 0.64 -1.64
N LYS A 29 -5.42 1.78 -0.94
CA LYS A 29 -4.53 1.90 0.24
C LYS A 29 -4.96 0.99 1.40
N VAL A 30 -6.26 0.84 1.61
CA VAL A 30 -6.83 -0.04 2.62
C VAL A 30 -6.48 -1.49 2.32
N ILE A 31 -6.68 -1.92 1.07
CA ILE A 31 -6.31 -3.27 0.62
C ILE A 31 -4.79 -3.47 0.76
N THR A 32 -3.96 -2.50 0.35
CA THR A 32 -2.50 -2.62 0.45
C THR A 32 -2.03 -2.79 1.90
N SER A 33 -2.57 -2.05 2.86
CA SER A 33 -2.24 -2.24 4.28
C SER A 33 -2.67 -3.62 4.77
N ILE A 34 -3.88 -4.07 4.45
CA ILE A 34 -4.35 -5.42 4.79
C ILE A 34 -3.43 -6.51 4.20
N VAL A 35 -3.00 -6.36 2.95
CA VAL A 35 -2.08 -7.30 2.31
C VAL A 35 -0.71 -7.29 3.01
N ASN A 36 -0.15 -6.12 3.29
CA ASN A 36 1.16 -6.02 3.92
C ASN A 36 1.19 -6.47 5.38
N ASP A 37 0.10 -6.21 6.11
CA ASP A 37 0.06 -6.41 7.57
C ASP A 37 -0.51 -7.78 7.95
N LEU A 38 -1.36 -8.39 7.11
CA LEU A 38 -1.98 -9.69 7.38
C LEU A 38 -1.54 -10.77 6.40
N ILE A 39 -1.56 -10.51 5.09
CA ILE A 39 -1.26 -11.53 4.08
C ILE A 39 0.24 -11.81 3.99
N MET A 40 1.08 -10.78 3.88
CA MET A 40 2.53 -10.92 3.72
C MET A 40 3.20 -11.68 4.89
N PRO A 41 2.82 -11.49 6.17
CA PRO A 41 3.35 -12.31 7.26
C PRO A 41 2.96 -13.79 7.16
N LEU A 42 1.72 -14.09 6.75
CA LEU A 42 1.24 -15.46 6.55
C LEU A 42 1.93 -16.13 5.36
N VAL A 43 2.10 -15.39 4.26
CA VAL A 43 2.84 -15.85 3.07
C VAL A 43 4.32 -16.05 3.41
N GLY A 44 4.94 -15.14 4.17
CA GLY A 44 6.31 -15.27 4.65
C GLY A 44 6.53 -16.45 5.60
N LEU A 45 5.51 -16.85 6.36
CA LEU A 45 5.52 -18.07 7.16
C LEU A 45 5.46 -19.34 6.29
N LEU A 46 4.69 -19.33 5.20
CA LEU A 46 4.52 -20.49 4.30
C LEU A 46 5.68 -20.67 3.31
N ILE A 47 6.26 -19.58 2.80
CA ILE A 47 7.39 -19.61 1.84
C ILE A 47 8.75 -19.68 2.56
N GLY A 48 8.79 -19.41 3.87
CA GLY A 48 9.94 -19.63 4.74
C GLY A 48 10.74 -18.37 5.04
N LYS A 49 10.38 -17.67 6.11
CA LYS A 49 11.21 -16.73 6.92
C LYS A 49 12.03 -15.65 6.19
N VAL A 50 11.86 -15.40 4.89
CA VAL A 50 12.50 -14.26 4.23
C VAL A 50 11.70 -13.01 4.53
N LYS A 51 12.10 -12.30 5.60
CA LYS A 51 11.67 -10.93 5.82
C LYS A 51 12.43 -10.03 4.83
N PHE A 52 11.84 -9.78 3.65
CA PHE A 52 12.44 -8.88 2.65
C PHE A 52 12.72 -7.47 3.16
N ASN A 53 12.02 -7.04 4.21
CA ASN A 53 12.29 -5.78 4.91
C ASN A 53 13.58 -5.80 5.75
N ASP A 54 14.02 -6.98 6.22
CA ASP A 54 15.21 -7.13 7.08
C ASP A 54 16.40 -7.74 6.30
N LEU A 55 16.39 -7.69 4.96
CA LEU A 55 17.47 -8.21 4.14
C LEU A 55 18.56 -7.14 3.97
N PHE A 56 19.62 -7.24 4.77
CA PHE A 56 20.80 -6.37 4.66
C PHE A 56 22.09 -7.18 4.76
N ILE A 57 23.14 -6.63 4.17
CA ILE A 57 24.49 -7.18 4.25
C ILE A 57 25.28 -6.28 5.17
N SER A 58 25.72 -6.80 6.31
CA SER A 58 26.57 -6.06 7.23
C SER A 58 28.01 -5.98 6.71
N LEU A 59 28.51 -4.77 6.48
CA LEU A 59 29.86 -4.50 5.96
C LEU A 59 30.94 -4.53 7.06
N ASN A 60 30.54 -4.60 8.33
CA ASN A 60 31.44 -4.61 9.50
C ASN A 60 31.82 -6.03 9.98
N GLY A 61 31.38 -7.08 9.28
CA GLY A 61 31.71 -8.47 9.61
C GLY A 61 30.95 -9.07 10.79
N THR A 62 30.06 -8.32 11.45
CA THR A 62 29.20 -8.83 12.53
C THR A 62 27.80 -9.14 12.00
N HIS A 63 27.23 -10.28 12.42
CA HIS A 63 25.88 -10.69 12.08
C HIS A 63 24.87 -10.05 13.04
N TYR A 64 23.81 -9.46 12.49
CA TYR A 64 22.71 -8.87 13.26
C TYR A 64 21.40 -9.51 12.80
N ASP A 65 20.57 -9.91 13.76
CA ASP A 65 19.30 -10.59 13.49
C ASP A 65 18.25 -9.64 12.88
N THR A 66 18.39 -8.33 13.08
CA THR A 66 17.48 -7.32 12.53
C THR A 66 18.18 -6.01 12.15
N LEU A 67 17.59 -5.25 11.22
CA LEU A 67 18.09 -3.92 10.80
C LEU A 67 18.20 -2.93 11.96
N LYS A 68 17.30 -3.05 12.95
CA LYS A 68 17.24 -2.16 14.11
C LYS A 68 18.43 -2.34 15.04
N ASP A 69 18.99 -3.56 15.10
CA ASP A 69 20.15 -3.87 15.93
C ASP A 69 21.48 -3.50 15.25
N ALA A 70 21.51 -3.47 13.91
CA ALA A 70 22.69 -3.05 13.14
C ALA A 70 22.88 -1.53 13.05
N ALA A 71 21.83 -0.75 13.32
CA ALA A 71 21.82 0.70 13.22
C ALA A 71 22.16 1.42 14.54
N ALA A 72 22.34 0.68 15.64
CA ALA A 72 22.75 1.17 16.95
C ALA A 72 24.28 1.09 17.12
#